data_AF-A0A560UUK5-F1
#
_entry.id   AF-A0A560UUK5-F1
#
_cell.length_a   1.000
_cell.length_b   1.000
_cell.length_c   1.000
_cell.angle_alpha   90.00
_cell.angle_beta   90.00
_cell.angle_gamma   90.00
#
_symmetry.space_group_name_H-M   'P 1'
#
loop_
_entity.id
_entity.type
_entity.pdbx_description
1 polymer ?
#
loop_
_entity_poly.entity_id
_entity_poly.type
_entity_poly.pdbx_seq_one_letter_code
_entity_poly.pdbx_strand_id
1 'polypeptide(L)'
;MQFRRYWKFRSIYDTQYVEGICFFNGAGKLIANYPTQHSENLTRKHQGCNGWLKPTIRILKNLRSSLIDNGELQSGIAPSYYLEGLLYNVPNELFGSSYADSFVNAINWIQQGTDKSTLVCANEQYYLLRNGTPTSWNSADADTFISTAIRHWNAW
;
A
#
# COMPACT_ATOMS: atom_id res chain seq x y z
N MET A 1 -2.91 2.99 -23.80
CA MET A 1 -2.92 4.47 -23.83
C MET A 1 -1.96 4.94 -22.75
N GLN A 2 -0.91 5.68 -23.11
CA GLN A 2 0.11 6.16 -22.18
C GLN A 2 -0.43 7.41 -21.47
N PHE A 3 -0.53 7.40 -20.14
CA PHE A 3 -0.96 8.54 -19.33
C PHE A 3 0.26 9.30 -18.83
N ARG A 4 0.23 10.63 -18.84
CA ARG A 4 1.32 11.47 -18.32
C ARG A 4 0.79 12.42 -17.28
N ARG A 5 1.32 12.35 -16.06
CA ARG A 5 1.05 13.34 -15.01
C ARG A 5 2.20 14.32 -14.96
N TYR A 6 1.95 15.52 -15.43
CA TYR A 6 2.92 16.60 -15.47
C TYR A 6 2.98 17.32 -14.11
N TRP A 7 4.18 17.53 -13.58
CA TRP A 7 4.43 18.50 -12.49
C TRP A 7 5.11 19.77 -13.01
N LYS A 8 5.60 19.74 -14.25
CA LYS A 8 6.09 20.91 -14.97
C LYS A 8 5.70 20.80 -16.44
N PHE A 9 5.10 21.86 -16.97
CA PHE A 9 4.85 21.99 -18.40
C PHE A 9 4.99 23.46 -18.79
N ARG A 10 6.17 23.85 -19.30
CA ARG A 10 6.41 25.21 -19.81
C ARG A 10 6.34 25.27 -21.33
N SER A 11 6.82 24.23 -22.01
CA SER A 11 6.73 24.04 -23.46
C SER A 11 6.91 22.56 -23.78
N ILE A 12 6.74 22.15 -25.05
CA ILE A 12 6.98 20.74 -25.46
C ILE A 12 8.41 20.25 -25.21
N TYR A 13 9.37 21.17 -25.10
CA TYR A 13 10.78 20.88 -24.82
C TYR A 13 11.15 21.03 -23.33
N ASP A 14 10.27 21.63 -22.53
CA ASP A 14 10.47 21.82 -21.08
C ASP A 14 9.26 21.30 -20.30
N THR A 15 9.23 19.97 -20.17
CA THR A 15 8.22 19.25 -19.40
C THR A 15 8.87 18.27 -18.44
N GLN A 16 8.18 17.99 -17.35
CA GLN A 16 8.53 16.90 -16.45
C GLN A 16 7.23 16.19 -16.02
N TYR A 17 7.21 14.87 -16.17
CA TYR A 17 6.03 14.04 -15.94
C TYR A 17 6.38 12.61 -15.50
N VAL A 18 5.42 11.96 -14.82
CA VAL A 18 5.46 10.54 -14.50
C VAL A 18 4.54 9.88 -15.52
N GLU A 19 5.09 8.89 -16.19
CA GLU A 19 4.36 8.03 -17.12
C GLU A 19 3.59 6.95 -16.37
N GLY A 20 2.34 6.74 -16.77
CA GLY A 20 1.47 5.69 -16.24
C GLY A 20 0.48 5.21 -17.27
N ILE A 21 -0.59 4.59 -16.78
CA ILE A 21 -1.73 4.13 -17.56
C ILE A 21 -3.00 4.78 -17.01
N CYS A 22 -4.04 4.88 -17.82
CA CYS A 22 -5.35 5.28 -17.35
C CYS A 22 -6.47 4.48 -18.00
N PHE A 23 -7.60 4.39 -17.30
CA PHE A 23 -8.83 3.78 -17.77
C PHE A 23 -10.03 4.46 -17.09
N PHE A 24 -11.22 4.32 -17.66
CA PHE A 24 -12.46 4.78 -17.03
C PHE A 24 -13.12 3.62 -16.29
N ASN A 25 -13.65 3.88 -15.09
CA ASN A 25 -14.46 2.89 -14.39
C ASN A 25 -15.91 2.86 -14.92
N GLY A 26 -16.74 1.95 -14.41
CA GLY A 26 -18.15 1.83 -14.84
C GLY A 26 -19.02 3.06 -14.57
N ALA A 27 -18.57 3.99 -13.73
CA ALA A 27 -19.23 5.27 -13.48
C ALA A 27 -18.67 6.42 -14.35
N GLY A 28 -17.82 6.12 -15.34
CA GLY A 28 -17.20 7.11 -16.20
C GLY A 28 -16.10 7.95 -15.53
N LYS A 29 -15.62 7.56 -14.34
CA LYS A 29 -14.52 8.24 -13.64
C LYS A 29 -13.18 7.76 -14.19
N LEU A 30 -12.34 8.70 -14.60
CA LEU A 30 -10.96 8.40 -14.99
C LEU A 30 -10.14 7.96 -13.78
N ILE A 31 -9.46 6.83 -13.92
CA ILE A 31 -8.51 6.28 -12.96
C ILE A 31 -7.15 6.22 -13.65
N ALA A 32 -6.18 6.95 -13.12
CA ALA A 32 -4.79 6.85 -13.52
C ALA A 32 -4.04 5.97 -12.52
N ASN A 33 -3.10 5.15 -13.02
CA ASN A 33 -2.27 4.29 -12.20
C ASN A 33 -0.84 4.23 -12.76
N TYR A 34 0.09 3.82 -11.90
CA TYR A 34 1.54 3.88 -12.12
C TYR A 34 2.19 2.53 -11.77
N PRO A 35 1.84 1.46 -12.49
CA PRO A 35 2.25 0.10 -12.14
C PRO A 35 3.76 -0.12 -12.26
N THR A 36 4.42 0.54 -13.21
CA THR A 36 5.88 0.48 -13.38
C THR A 36 6.59 0.99 -12.13
N GLN A 37 6.23 2.20 -11.68
CA GLN A 37 6.79 2.83 -10.48
C GLN A 37 6.48 2.01 -9.23
N HIS A 38 5.25 1.51 -9.10
CA HIS A 38 4.86 0.63 -7.99
C HIS A 38 5.77 -0.60 -7.88
N SER A 39 6.00 -1.28 -9.01
CA SER A 39 6.84 -2.48 -9.07
C SER A 39 8.31 -2.19 -8.77
N GLU A 40 8.85 -1.13 -9.37
CA GLU A 40 10.24 -0.70 -9.18
C GLU A 40 10.50 -0.29 -7.73
N ASN A 41 9.62 0.52 -7.15
CA ASN A 41 9.72 0.98 -5.78
C ASN A 41 9.62 -0.17 -4.77
N LEU A 42 8.66 -1.09 -4.93
CA LEU A 42 8.57 -2.27 -4.08
C LEU A 42 9.81 -3.17 -4.20
N THR A 43 10.38 -3.30 -5.40
CA THR A 43 11.59 -4.09 -5.62
C THR A 43 12.80 -3.45 -4.95
N ARG A 44 12.97 -2.13 -5.09
CA ARG A 44 14.02 -1.37 -4.41
C ARG A 44 13.88 -1.46 -2.89
N LYS A 45 12.67 -1.25 -2.35
CA LYS A 45 12.40 -1.35 -0.91
C LYS A 45 12.68 -2.75 -0.40
N HIS A 46 12.27 -3.78 -1.13
CA HIS A 46 12.54 -5.18 -0.77
C HIS A 46 14.05 -5.49 -0.71
N GLN A 47 14.83 -5.01 -1.67
CA GLN A 47 16.30 -5.10 -1.62
C GLN A 47 16.87 -4.34 -0.41
N GLY A 48 16.37 -3.13 -0.15
CA GLY A 48 16.78 -2.33 1.01
C GLY A 48 16.38 -2.93 2.37
N CYS A 49 15.38 -3.83 2.39
CA CYS A 49 14.98 -4.61 3.55
C CYS A 49 15.61 -6.02 3.53
N ASN A 50 16.76 -6.22 2.88
CA ASN A 50 17.47 -7.51 2.81
C ASN A 50 16.59 -8.71 2.38
N GLY A 51 15.59 -8.49 1.52
CA GLY A 51 14.70 -9.55 1.05
C GLY A 51 13.49 -9.85 1.98
N TRP A 52 13.28 -9.10 3.05
CA TRP A 52 12.23 -9.41 4.04
C TRP A 52 10.85 -8.83 3.71
N LEU A 53 10.77 -7.77 2.89
CA LEU A 53 9.50 -7.08 2.61
C LEU A 53 8.45 -7.96 1.91
N LYS A 54 8.74 -8.52 0.74
CA LYS A 54 7.77 -9.30 -0.05
C LYS A 54 7.24 -10.55 0.69
N PRO A 55 8.08 -11.31 1.42
CA PRO A 55 7.58 -12.36 2.32
C PRO A 55 6.62 -11.82 3.39
N THR A 56 6.93 -10.70 4.03
CA THR A 56 6.06 -10.08 5.06
C THR A 56 4.74 -9.60 4.46
N ILE A 57 4.75 -9.03 3.25
CA ILE A 57 3.53 -8.71 2.48
C ILE A 57 2.69 -9.97 2.23
N ARG A 58 3.32 -11.11 1.90
CA ARG A 58 2.60 -12.36 1.67
C ARG A 58 1.95 -12.86 2.96
N ILE A 59 2.62 -12.73 4.10
CA ILE A 59 2.06 -13.06 5.42
C ILE A 59 0.84 -12.18 5.71
N LEU A 60 0.95 -10.86 5.53
CA LEU A 60 -0.16 -9.92 5.75
C LEU A 60 -1.38 -10.24 4.86
N LYS A 61 -1.14 -10.61 3.60
CA LYS A 61 -2.21 -11.03 2.67
C LYS A 61 -2.87 -12.35 3.08
N ASN A 62 -2.08 -13.31 3.56
CA ASN A 62 -2.61 -14.59 4.05
C ASN A 62 -3.44 -14.40 5.32
N LEU A 63 -2.97 -13.57 6.26
CA LEU A 63 -3.75 -13.16 7.43
C LEU A 63 -5.07 -12.53 6.99
N ARG A 64 -5.04 -11.59 6.05
CA ARG A 64 -6.26 -10.99 5.50
C ARG A 64 -7.19 -12.02 4.87
N SER A 65 -6.69 -13.02 4.15
CA SER A 65 -7.54 -14.11 3.64
C SER A 65 -8.18 -14.89 4.79
N SER A 66 -7.41 -15.29 5.80
CA SER A 66 -7.92 -16.01 6.98
C SER A 66 -9.03 -15.24 7.70
N LEU A 67 -8.87 -13.92 7.86
CA LEU A 67 -9.90 -13.05 8.45
C LEU A 67 -11.18 -13.04 7.64
N ILE A 68 -11.09 -13.06 6.31
CA ILE A 68 -12.27 -13.10 5.42
C ILE A 68 -12.94 -14.47 5.51
N ASP A 69 -12.16 -15.54 5.46
CA ASP A 69 -12.66 -16.93 5.48
C ASP A 69 -13.35 -17.25 6.82
N ASN A 70 -12.89 -16.66 7.92
CA ASN A 70 -13.50 -16.77 9.24
C ASN A 70 -14.71 -15.83 9.46
N GLY A 71 -15.02 -14.96 8.50
CA GLY A 71 -16.09 -13.95 8.64
C GLY A 71 -15.75 -12.79 9.58
N GLU A 72 -14.48 -12.62 9.95
CA GLU A 72 -13.99 -11.53 10.80
C GLU A 72 -13.77 -10.22 10.03
N LEU A 73 -13.62 -10.29 8.70
CA LEU A 73 -13.42 -9.15 7.82
C LEU A 73 -14.26 -9.29 6.54
N GLN A 74 -14.97 -8.23 6.16
CA GLN A 74 -15.69 -8.24 4.89
C GLN A 74 -14.72 -8.22 3.70
N SER A 75 -15.02 -9.02 2.68
CA SER A 75 -14.30 -8.98 1.42
C SER A 75 -14.35 -7.57 0.79
N GLY A 76 -13.20 -7.11 0.30
CA GLY A 76 -13.05 -5.79 -0.33
C GLY A 76 -12.54 -4.68 0.60
N ILE A 77 -12.64 -4.83 1.94
CA ILE A 77 -12.13 -3.83 2.89
C ILE A 77 -10.62 -3.63 2.78
N ALA A 78 -9.86 -4.71 2.56
CA ALA A 78 -8.40 -4.67 2.50
C ALA A 78 -7.83 -5.21 1.18
N PRO A 79 -7.93 -4.43 0.07
CA PRO A 79 -7.36 -4.82 -1.20
C PRO A 79 -5.85 -5.06 -1.11
N SER A 80 -5.36 -6.11 -1.79
CA SER A 80 -3.94 -6.49 -1.81
C SER A 80 -3.00 -5.34 -2.19
N TYR A 81 -3.46 -4.46 -3.10
CA TYR A 81 -2.71 -3.29 -3.55
C TYR A 81 -2.39 -2.32 -2.39
N TYR A 82 -3.35 -2.08 -1.49
CA TYR A 82 -3.15 -1.18 -0.36
C TYR A 82 -2.38 -1.85 0.79
N LEU A 83 -2.46 -3.17 0.94
CA LEU A 83 -1.61 -3.91 1.88
C LEU A 83 -0.12 -3.83 1.51
N GLU A 84 0.19 -3.89 0.21
CA GLU A 84 1.55 -3.62 -0.30
C GLU A 84 2.01 -2.19 0.02
N GLY A 85 1.15 -1.20 -0.25
CA GLY A 85 1.41 0.19 0.09
C GLY A 85 1.62 0.40 1.59
N LEU A 86 0.85 -0.27 2.44
CA LEU A 86 0.96 -0.16 3.89
C LEU A 86 2.36 -0.56 4.38
N LEU A 87 2.84 -1.73 3.96
CA LEU A 87 4.19 -2.20 4.35
C LEU A 87 5.32 -1.49 3.60
N TYR A 88 5.07 -0.91 2.43
CA TYR A 88 6.06 -0.11 1.70
C TYR A 88 6.57 1.08 2.53
N ASN A 89 5.70 1.70 3.33
CA ASN A 89 6.04 2.89 4.11
C ASN A 89 6.86 2.57 5.38
N VAL A 90 6.89 1.31 5.83
CA VAL A 90 7.55 0.91 7.08
C VAL A 90 9.07 1.05 6.93
N PRO A 91 9.80 1.62 7.90
CA PRO A 91 11.26 1.72 7.86
C PRO A 91 11.95 0.36 7.66
N ASN A 92 13.09 0.35 6.94
CA ASN A 92 13.74 -0.89 6.50
C ASN A 92 14.24 -1.72 7.69
N GLU A 93 14.72 -1.06 8.73
CA GLU A 93 15.29 -1.63 9.94
C GLU A 93 14.28 -2.41 10.79
N LEU A 94 12.98 -2.25 10.52
CA LEU A 94 11.93 -3.00 11.21
C LEU A 94 11.71 -4.39 10.59
N PHE A 95 12.42 -4.73 9.51
CA PHE A 95 12.40 -6.04 8.88
C PHE A 95 13.74 -6.77 9.08
N GLY A 96 13.72 -8.06 9.45
CA GLY A 96 14.93 -8.89 9.32
C GLY A 96 15.19 -9.98 10.36
N SER A 97 14.66 -9.88 11.58
CA SER A 97 14.99 -10.85 12.65
C SER A 97 14.26 -12.18 12.47
N SER A 98 12.95 -12.12 12.27
CA SER A 98 12.11 -13.25 11.89
C SER A 98 10.89 -12.72 11.15
N TYR A 99 10.09 -13.61 10.54
CA TYR A 99 8.84 -13.20 9.91
C TYR A 99 7.80 -12.69 10.91
N ALA A 100 7.74 -13.30 12.11
CA ALA A 100 6.87 -12.84 13.19
C ALA A 100 7.30 -11.45 13.68
N ASP A 101 8.59 -11.26 13.96
CA ASP A 101 9.10 -9.97 14.42
C ASP A 101 8.92 -8.88 13.35
N SER A 102 9.20 -9.19 12.09
CA SER A 102 9.02 -8.24 10.98
C SER A 102 7.57 -7.80 10.85
N PHE A 103 6.62 -8.72 11.02
CA PHE A 103 5.20 -8.41 11.03
C PHE A 103 4.82 -7.53 12.24
N VAL A 104 5.19 -7.96 13.45
CA VAL A 104 4.85 -7.26 14.70
C VAL A 104 5.46 -5.85 14.72
N ASN A 105 6.73 -5.70 14.39
CA ASN A 105 7.41 -4.42 14.34
C ASN A 105 6.77 -3.47 13.32
N ALA A 106 6.45 -3.98 12.12
CA ALA A 106 5.78 -3.20 11.09
C ALA A 106 4.40 -2.72 11.55
N ILE A 107 3.57 -3.60 12.09
CA ILE A 107 2.21 -3.28 12.54
C ILE A 107 2.23 -2.30 13.73
N ASN A 108 3.16 -2.48 14.67
CA ASN A 108 3.33 -1.54 15.79
C ASN A 108 3.73 -0.15 15.30
N TRP A 109 4.67 -0.06 14.35
CA TRP A 109 5.05 1.22 13.75
C TRP A 109 3.88 1.88 13.01
N ILE A 110 3.10 1.11 12.25
CA ILE A 110 1.90 1.62 11.55
C ILE A 110 0.86 2.15 12.54
N GLN A 111 0.66 1.47 13.66
CA GLN A 111 -0.39 1.80 14.62
C GLN A 111 -0.02 2.97 15.54
N GLN A 112 1.26 3.08 15.92
CA GLN A 112 1.70 3.99 16.99
C GLN A 112 2.85 4.91 16.58
N GLY A 113 3.65 4.54 15.58
CA GLY A 113 4.93 5.18 15.26
C GLY A 113 4.90 6.13 14.06
N THR A 114 3.73 6.36 13.44
CA THR A 114 3.63 7.17 12.22
C THR A 114 2.33 7.96 12.14
N ASP A 115 2.38 9.13 11.48
CA ASP A 115 1.19 9.80 11.00
C ASP A 115 0.69 9.10 9.73
N LYS A 116 -0.35 8.29 9.88
CA LYS A 116 -1.00 7.54 8.80
C LYS A 116 -1.45 8.44 7.63
N SER A 117 -1.66 9.74 7.86
CA SER A 117 -2.08 10.71 6.84
C SER A 117 -0.99 11.00 5.78
N THR A 118 0.26 10.67 6.11
CA THR A 118 1.46 10.88 5.27
C THR A 118 1.82 9.66 4.40
N LEU A 119 1.25 8.50 4.69
CA LEU A 119 1.55 7.26 3.98
C LEU A 119 1.21 7.39 2.50
N VAL A 120 2.03 6.80 1.65
CA VAL A 120 1.86 6.82 0.19
C VAL A 120 1.61 5.43 -0.38
N CYS A 121 0.88 5.34 -1.49
CA CYS A 121 0.89 4.14 -2.32
C CYS A 121 2.32 3.86 -2.78
N ALA A 122 2.70 2.60 -3.05
CA ALA A 122 4.08 2.29 -3.40
C ALA A 122 4.55 2.92 -4.73
N ASN A 123 3.63 3.42 -5.57
CA ASN A 123 3.98 4.25 -6.73
C ASN A 123 4.40 5.69 -6.39
N GLU A 124 4.21 6.14 -5.14
CA GLU A 124 4.51 7.49 -4.64
C GLU A 124 3.78 8.63 -5.35
N GLN A 125 2.77 8.32 -6.18
CA GLN A 125 1.96 9.32 -6.88
C GLN A 125 0.69 9.69 -6.09
N TYR A 126 0.28 8.82 -5.16
CA TYR A 126 -0.93 9.00 -4.36
C TYR A 126 -0.63 8.77 -2.89
N TYR A 127 -1.34 9.49 -2.02
CA TYR A 127 -1.46 9.12 -0.63
C TYR A 127 -2.19 7.78 -0.52
N LEU A 128 -1.73 6.94 0.40
CA LEU A 128 -2.30 5.64 0.69
C LEU A 128 -3.70 5.78 1.27
N LEU A 129 -3.89 6.69 2.23
CA LEU A 129 -5.15 6.87 2.96
C LEU A 129 -5.83 8.20 2.63
N ARG A 130 -6.89 8.14 1.82
CA ARG A 130 -7.76 9.29 1.48
C ARG A 130 -9.17 8.80 1.19
N ASN A 131 -10.14 9.52 1.73
CA ASN A 131 -11.56 9.23 1.48
C ASN A 131 -12.02 9.86 0.16
N GLY A 132 -12.98 9.21 -0.52
CA GLY A 132 -13.63 9.75 -1.72
C GLY A 132 -12.80 9.69 -3.01
N THR A 133 -11.58 9.15 -2.98
CA THR A 133 -10.75 8.98 -4.18
C THR A 133 -10.76 7.52 -4.64
N PRO A 134 -10.62 7.25 -5.95
CA PRO A 134 -10.58 5.88 -6.47
C PRO A 134 -9.17 5.26 -6.40
N THR A 135 -8.16 6.05 -6.02
CA THR A 135 -6.73 5.69 -6.07
C THR A 135 -6.09 5.61 -4.69
N SER A 136 -6.89 5.74 -3.62
CA SER A 136 -6.46 5.63 -2.24
C SER A 136 -7.38 4.69 -1.48
N TRP A 137 -6.86 4.11 -0.42
CA TRP A 137 -7.59 3.31 0.53
C TRP A 137 -8.45 4.23 1.41
N ASN A 138 -9.68 3.80 1.69
CA ASN A 138 -10.52 4.45 2.68
C ASN A 138 -9.89 4.30 4.07
N SER A 139 -9.79 5.39 4.82
CA SER A 139 -9.11 5.38 6.12
C SER A 139 -9.81 4.49 7.15
N ALA A 140 -11.14 4.47 7.15
CA ALA A 140 -11.91 3.63 8.09
C ALA A 140 -11.75 2.13 7.78
N ASP A 141 -11.67 1.77 6.49
CA ASP A 141 -11.39 0.40 6.06
C ASP A 141 -9.98 -0.03 6.50
N ALA A 142 -8.99 0.86 6.38
CA ALA A 142 -7.63 0.62 6.84
C ALA A 142 -7.57 0.38 8.36
N ASP A 143 -8.21 1.24 9.16
CA ASP A 143 -8.24 1.09 10.61
C ASP A 143 -9.01 -0.17 11.04
N THR A 144 -10.11 -0.51 10.35
CA THR A 144 -10.86 -1.75 10.56
C THR A 144 -9.97 -2.97 10.32
N PHE A 145 -9.23 -2.99 9.20
CA PHE A 145 -8.30 -4.07 8.91
C PHE A 145 -7.18 -4.17 9.94
N ILE A 146 -6.49 -3.06 10.25
CA ILE A 146 -5.34 -3.06 11.17
C ILE A 146 -5.77 -3.54 12.56
N SER A 147 -6.87 -3.02 13.11
CA SER A 147 -7.36 -3.41 14.43
C SER A 147 -7.77 -4.89 14.48
N THR A 148 -8.41 -5.40 13.42
CA THR A 148 -8.81 -6.81 13.32
C THR A 148 -7.59 -7.72 13.17
N ALA A 149 -6.61 -7.34 12.35
CA ALA A 149 -5.35 -8.06 12.17
C ALA A 149 -4.57 -8.18 13.49
N ILE A 150 -4.46 -7.09 14.27
CA ILE A 150 -3.82 -7.09 15.59
C ILE A 150 -4.54 -8.04 16.55
N ARG A 151 -5.87 -7.97 16.61
CA ARG A 151 -6.68 -8.82 17.50
C ARG A 151 -6.49 -10.30 17.17
N HIS A 152 -6.56 -10.65 15.89
CA HIS A 152 -6.41 -12.03 15.43
C HIS A 152 -5.00 -12.56 15.68
N TRP A 153 -3.97 -11.76 15.40
CA TRP A 153 -2.58 -12.13 15.67
C TRP A 153 -2.32 -12.43 17.15
N ASN A 154 -2.92 -11.65 18.05
CA ASN A 154 -2.76 -11.84 19.50
C ASN A 154 -3.60 -13.00 20.09
N ALA A 155 -4.53 -13.55 19.32
CA ALA A 155 -5.37 -14.67 19.73
C ALA A 155 -4.83 -16.03 19.26
N TRP A 156 -3.76 -16.02 18.45
CA TRP A 156 -2.97 -17.19 18.05
C TRP A 156 -1.86 -17.50 19.05
#